data_AF-A0A514WS36-F1
#
_entry.id   AF-A0A514WS36-F1
#
_cell.length_a   1.000
_cell.length_b   1.000
_cell.length_c   1.000
_cell.angle_alpha   90.00
_cell.angle_beta   90.00
_cell.angle_gamma   90.00
#
_symmetry.space_group_name_H-M   'P 1'
#
loop_
_entity.id
_entity.type
_entity.pdbx_description
1 polymer ?
#
loop_
_entity_poly.entity_id
_entity_poly.type
_entity_poly.pdbx_seq_one_letter_code
_entity_poly.pdbx_strand_id
1 'polypeptide(L)'
;MSSTRKLKLSWQLRTIVAILIVTPIAVFSISAFKKNSIAMNVQQARGIASVSEENVQLPIIDVDSQDLSELNTEELKKAFKYQLLRDVHATRFKDSINLSLGLFYVKNESGTKVFVCDRFSNIQVTVKSDKGLKVIESPCNISDDQNHIEASVINFEGRENLKITDVKLVSDNNKQDYLEVDANEIKSVLGQTIAIEEIR
;
A
#
# COMPACT_ATOMS: atom_id res chain seq x y z
N MET A 1 63.37 -15.43 31.60
CA MET A 1 63.77 -15.40 30.17
C MET A 1 62.49 -15.41 29.35
N SER A 2 61.90 -14.24 29.06
CA SER A 2 62.14 -13.43 27.85
C SER A 2 61.82 -14.17 26.55
N SER A 3 60.72 -13.79 25.90
CA SER A 3 60.75 -13.32 24.50
C SER A 3 59.33 -13.15 23.97
N THR A 4 58.81 -11.95 24.13
CA THR A 4 57.67 -11.38 23.39
C THR A 4 58.04 -11.19 21.92
N ARG A 5 57.28 -11.76 20.99
CA ARG A 5 57.33 -11.37 19.56
C ARG A 5 56.00 -10.74 19.16
N LYS A 6 55.91 -9.42 19.35
CA LYS A 6 54.97 -8.55 18.64
C LYS A 6 55.49 -8.38 17.22
N LEU A 7 54.83 -9.00 16.24
CA LEU A 7 55.11 -8.78 14.82
C LEU A 7 54.22 -7.66 14.30
N LYS A 8 54.91 -6.58 13.89
CA LYS A 8 54.42 -5.43 13.13
C LYS A 8 53.57 -5.88 11.94
N LEU A 9 52.25 -5.68 12.03
CA LEU A 9 51.33 -5.75 10.89
C LEU A 9 50.47 -4.49 10.83
N SER A 10 51.10 -3.33 11.03
CA SER A 10 50.54 -2.04 10.68
C SER A 10 51.57 -1.36 9.79
N TRP A 11 51.14 -0.92 8.60
CA TRP A 11 51.76 0.07 7.69
C TRP A 11 51.54 -0.22 6.18
N GLN A 12 50.97 -1.37 5.79
CA GLN A 12 50.76 -1.70 4.36
C GLN A 12 49.29 -1.75 3.90
N LEU A 13 48.31 -1.46 4.76
CA LEU A 13 46.88 -1.44 4.37
C LEU A 13 46.31 -0.04 4.08
N ARG A 14 47.11 1.02 4.18
CA ARG A 14 46.66 2.40 3.92
C ARG A 14 46.85 2.85 2.47
N THR A 15 47.47 2.03 1.62
CA THR A 15 47.85 2.42 0.26
C THR A 15 46.88 1.92 -0.82
N ILE A 16 45.90 1.06 -0.48
CA ILE A 16 44.89 0.56 -1.44
C ILE A 16 43.67 1.50 -1.54
N VAL A 17 43.47 2.39 -0.56
CA VAL A 17 42.34 3.35 -0.54
C VAL A 17 42.55 4.55 -1.49
N ALA A 18 43.72 4.72 -2.10
CA ALA A 18 44.06 5.90 -2.90
C ALA A 18 43.93 5.73 -4.44
N ILE A 19 43.58 4.55 -4.95
CA ILE A 19 43.50 4.26 -6.41
C ILE A 19 42.09 3.83 -6.82
N LEU A 20 41.07 4.50 -6.29
CA LEU A 20 39.67 4.40 -6.76
C LEU A 20 39.00 5.79 -6.79
N ILE A 21 39.78 6.85 -7.01
CA ILE A 21 39.31 8.23 -7.14
C ILE A 21 39.84 8.85 -8.44
N VAL A 22 39.97 8.10 -9.53
CA VAL A 22 40.24 8.71 -10.85
C VAL A 22 39.73 7.83 -11.99
N THR A 23 38.41 7.79 -12.19
CA THR A 23 37.84 7.55 -13.53
C THR A 23 36.57 8.40 -13.69
N PRO A 24 36.65 9.54 -14.40
CA PRO A 24 35.50 10.30 -14.85
C PRO A 24 35.26 10.02 -16.34
N ILE A 25 34.30 9.14 -16.68
CA ILE A 25 33.71 9.05 -18.03
C ILE A 25 32.24 8.59 -17.81
N ALA A 26 31.26 9.49 -17.71
CA ALA A 26 30.60 10.12 -18.85
C ALA A 26 30.07 9.10 -19.87
N VAL A 27 29.10 8.26 -19.49
CA VAL A 27 28.21 7.62 -20.47
C VAL A 27 26.82 7.39 -19.85
N PHE A 28 25.80 7.66 -20.66
CA PHE A 28 24.37 7.42 -20.47
C PHE A 28 23.62 8.45 -19.61
N SER A 29 23.25 9.58 -20.20
CA SER A 29 22.07 9.77 -21.06
C SER A 29 20.78 9.89 -20.26
N ILE A 30 20.35 11.15 -20.23
CA ILE A 30 19.02 11.68 -19.99
C ILE A 30 17.95 10.74 -20.58
N SER A 31 17.29 9.96 -19.73
CA SER A 31 15.97 9.43 -20.04
C SER A 31 14.96 10.35 -19.38
N ALA A 32 14.63 11.42 -20.10
CA ALA A 32 13.42 12.19 -19.87
C ALA A 32 12.24 11.21 -19.89
N PHE A 33 11.71 10.89 -18.71
CA PHE A 33 10.47 10.13 -18.60
C PHE A 33 9.34 11.04 -19.08
N LYS A 34 9.08 10.96 -20.38
CA LYS A 34 7.97 11.59 -21.06
C LYS A 34 6.69 11.11 -20.38
N LYS A 35 6.00 12.02 -19.69
CA LYS A 35 4.62 11.86 -19.23
C LYS A 35 3.79 11.38 -20.42
N ASN A 36 3.51 10.09 -20.49
CA ASN A 36 2.63 9.51 -21.47
C ASN A 36 1.21 9.62 -20.91
N SER A 37 0.62 10.80 -21.03
CA SER A 37 -0.81 10.98 -20.89
C SER A 37 -1.47 10.20 -22.02
N ILE A 38 -1.73 8.91 -21.81
CA ILE A 38 -2.65 8.16 -22.63
C ILE A 38 -4.03 8.74 -22.30
N ALA A 39 -4.42 9.74 -23.10
CA ALA A 39 -5.82 10.06 -23.29
C ALA A 39 -6.48 8.78 -23.85
N MET A 40 -7.00 7.95 -22.95
CA MET A 40 -7.91 6.88 -23.32
C MET A 40 -9.19 7.53 -23.82
N ASN A 41 -9.24 7.71 -25.13
CA ASN A 41 -10.42 8.01 -25.88
C ASN A 41 -11.33 6.76 -25.84
N VAL A 42 -12.05 6.57 -24.75
CA VAL A 42 -13.14 5.58 -24.65
C VAL A 42 -14.43 6.32 -25.01
N GLN A 43 -14.57 6.63 -26.29
CA GLN A 43 -15.87 6.87 -26.89
C GLN A 43 -16.45 5.54 -27.37
N GLN A 44 -17.53 5.14 -26.70
CA GLN A 44 -18.74 4.51 -27.23
C GLN A 44 -18.62 3.18 -28.01
N ALA A 45 -19.25 2.13 -27.45
CA ALA A 45 -20.58 1.67 -27.88
C ALA A 45 -20.76 0.15 -27.69
N ARG A 46 -21.58 -0.22 -26.70
CA ARG A 46 -22.42 -1.44 -26.56
C ARG A 46 -23.10 -1.28 -25.19
N GLY A 47 -24.40 -1.12 -24.97
CA GLY A 47 -25.60 -1.13 -25.79
C GLY A 47 -26.76 -1.31 -24.79
N ILE A 48 -27.46 -0.21 -24.48
CA ILE A 48 -28.87 -0.06 -24.04
C ILE A 48 -29.43 -1.01 -22.96
N ALA A 49 -29.62 -0.48 -21.76
CA ALA A 49 -30.89 -0.57 -21.05
C ALA A 49 -31.13 0.77 -20.34
N SER A 50 -32.22 1.43 -20.73
CA SER A 50 -32.69 2.71 -20.19
C SER A 50 -32.93 2.63 -18.69
N VAL A 51 -32.15 3.38 -17.92
CA VAL A 51 -32.58 3.89 -16.62
C VAL A 51 -32.42 5.39 -16.68
N SER A 52 -33.54 6.07 -16.50
CA SER A 52 -33.64 7.51 -16.33
C SER A 52 -32.80 7.92 -15.12
N GLU A 53 -31.54 8.29 -15.35
CA GLU A 53 -30.67 8.85 -14.33
C GLU A 53 -30.80 10.36 -14.37
N GLU A 54 -31.44 10.87 -13.33
CA GLU A 54 -31.31 12.23 -12.85
C GLU A 54 -29.83 12.61 -12.87
N ASN A 55 -29.53 13.65 -13.65
CA ASN A 55 -28.22 14.06 -14.11
C ASN A 55 -27.41 14.67 -12.94
N VAL A 56 -27.04 13.85 -11.96
CA VAL A 56 -26.04 14.20 -10.96
C VAL A 56 -24.70 13.97 -11.64
N GLN A 57 -24.17 15.04 -12.21
CA GLN A 57 -22.80 15.12 -12.68
C GLN A 57 -21.90 14.92 -11.46
N LEU A 58 -21.58 13.66 -11.14
CA LEU A 58 -20.60 13.32 -10.12
C LEU A 58 -19.30 14.07 -10.49
N PRO A 59 -18.66 14.76 -9.54
CA PRO A 59 -17.39 15.41 -9.83
C PRO A 59 -16.46 14.36 -10.45
N ILE A 60 -15.69 14.78 -11.45
CA ILE A 60 -14.64 13.95 -12.04
C ILE A 60 -13.60 13.78 -10.94
N ILE A 61 -13.74 12.72 -10.15
CA ILE A 61 -12.77 12.35 -9.13
C ILE A 61 -11.54 11.88 -9.90
N ASP A 62 -10.45 12.63 -9.77
CA ASP A 62 -9.14 12.17 -10.24
C ASP A 62 -8.75 10.96 -9.39
N VAL A 63 -8.99 9.77 -9.95
CA VAL A 63 -8.71 8.49 -9.29
C VAL A 63 -7.20 8.29 -9.10
N ASP A 64 -6.35 9.15 -9.66
CA ASP A 64 -4.90 9.13 -9.41
C ASP A 64 -4.49 10.03 -8.23
N SER A 65 -5.40 10.85 -7.69
CA SER A 65 -5.12 11.70 -6.53
C SER A 65 -5.12 10.89 -5.23
N GLN A 66 -3.99 10.89 -4.52
CA GLN A 66 -3.90 10.43 -3.14
C GLN A 66 -4.69 11.32 -2.17
N ASP A 67 -5.13 12.50 -2.58
CA ASP A 67 -5.85 13.44 -1.72
C ASP A 67 -7.36 13.29 -1.85
N LEU A 68 -8.00 12.74 -0.80
CA LEU A 68 -9.45 12.61 -0.68
C LEU A 68 -10.03 13.56 0.38
N SER A 69 -9.26 14.55 0.86
CA SER A 69 -9.68 15.41 1.97
C SER A 69 -10.87 16.31 1.64
N GLU A 70 -11.04 16.68 0.37
CA GLU A 70 -12.13 17.56 -0.07
C GLU A 70 -13.41 16.83 -0.46
N LEU A 71 -13.38 15.49 -0.49
CA LEU A 71 -14.56 14.69 -0.82
C LEU A 71 -15.57 14.68 0.32
N ASN A 72 -16.86 14.71 -0.03
CA ASN A 72 -17.91 14.45 0.94
C ASN A 72 -17.94 12.95 1.31
N THR A 73 -18.72 12.58 2.33
CA THR A 73 -18.77 11.19 2.85
C THR A 73 -19.13 10.16 1.79
N GLU A 74 -20.05 10.47 0.87
CA GLU A 74 -20.49 9.53 -0.16
C GLU A 74 -19.43 9.35 -1.25
N GLU A 75 -18.79 10.44 -1.67
CA GLU A 75 -17.68 10.42 -2.63
C GLU A 75 -16.45 9.73 -2.06
N LEU A 76 -16.12 10.01 -0.79
CA LEU A 76 -15.04 9.34 -0.08
C LEU A 76 -15.24 7.83 -0.08
N LYS A 77 -16.45 7.34 0.26
CA LYS A 77 -16.79 5.91 0.24
C LYS A 77 -16.65 5.27 -1.14
N LYS A 78 -16.81 6.05 -2.22
CA LYS A 78 -16.61 5.54 -3.59
C LYS A 78 -15.14 5.55 -4.00
N ALA A 79 -14.40 6.59 -3.62
CA ALA A 79 -13.03 6.81 -4.07
C ALA A 79 -11.98 6.03 -3.27
N PHE A 80 -12.17 5.89 -1.95
CA PHE A 80 -11.14 5.35 -1.06
C PHE A 80 -10.72 3.93 -1.44
N LYS A 81 -11.64 3.08 -1.91
CA LYS A 81 -11.32 1.69 -2.28
C LYS A 81 -10.30 1.61 -3.40
N TYR A 82 -10.34 2.54 -4.37
CA TYR A 82 -9.35 2.60 -5.43
C TYR A 82 -7.99 3.03 -4.90
N GLN A 83 -7.95 4.01 -3.99
CA GLN A 83 -6.70 4.42 -3.35
C GLN A 83 -6.12 3.33 -2.45
N LEU A 84 -6.94 2.73 -1.59
CA LEU A 84 -6.53 1.70 -0.65
C LEU A 84 -5.96 0.46 -1.36
N LEU A 85 -6.56 0.09 -2.50
CA LEU A 85 -6.17 -1.10 -3.24
C LEU A 85 -5.14 -0.86 -4.35
N ARG A 86 -4.75 0.40 -4.64
CA ARG A 86 -3.82 0.72 -5.74
C ARG A 86 -2.49 -0.03 -5.62
N ASP A 87 -1.95 -0.06 -4.41
CA ASP A 87 -0.63 -0.61 -4.10
C ASP A 87 -0.74 -1.85 -3.19
N VAL A 88 -1.86 -2.59 -3.32
CA VAL A 88 -2.13 -3.75 -2.45
C VAL A 88 -1.18 -4.90 -2.74
N HIS A 89 -0.43 -5.29 -1.71
CA HIS A 89 0.46 -6.44 -1.76
C HIS A 89 0.40 -7.18 -0.44
N ALA A 90 0.28 -8.51 -0.49
CA ALA A 90 0.29 -9.33 0.71
C ALA A 90 1.43 -10.35 0.63
N THR A 91 2.34 -10.29 1.60
CA THR A 91 3.49 -11.17 1.72
C THR A 91 3.33 -12.06 2.95
N ARG A 92 3.39 -13.37 2.78
CA ARG A 92 3.45 -14.34 3.89
C ARG A 92 4.89 -14.58 4.31
N PHE A 93 5.13 -14.37 5.59
CA PHE A 93 6.28 -14.85 6.34
C PHE A 93 5.88 -16.08 7.17
N LYS A 94 6.84 -16.64 7.90
CA LYS A 94 6.65 -17.87 8.68
C LYS A 94 5.41 -17.82 9.58
N ASP A 95 5.23 -16.71 10.31
CA ASP A 95 4.20 -16.58 11.35
C ASP A 95 3.31 -15.31 11.17
N SER A 96 3.51 -14.57 10.07
CA SER A 96 2.79 -13.32 9.78
C SER A 96 2.47 -13.15 8.29
N ILE A 97 1.48 -12.32 8.01
CA ILE A 97 1.26 -11.75 6.68
C ILE A 97 1.49 -10.25 6.80
N ASN A 98 2.39 -9.71 6.00
CA ASN A 98 2.54 -8.27 5.86
C ASN A 98 1.67 -7.83 4.69
N LEU A 99 0.82 -6.84 4.94
CA LEU A 99 -0.08 -6.24 3.98
C LEU A 99 0.39 -4.80 3.74
N SER A 100 0.74 -4.51 2.49
CA SER A 100 0.92 -3.15 1.99
C SER A 100 -0.40 -2.70 1.36
N LEU A 101 -0.85 -1.49 1.67
CA LEU A 101 -2.05 -0.86 1.11
C LEU A 101 -1.70 0.54 0.60
N GLY A 102 -2.45 1.04 -0.37
CA GLY A 102 -2.21 2.37 -0.91
C GLY A 102 -2.47 3.48 0.11
N LEU A 103 -1.55 4.45 0.17
CA LEU A 103 -1.64 5.62 1.02
C LEU A 103 -2.54 6.70 0.40
N PHE A 104 -3.32 7.37 1.25
CA PHE A 104 -4.13 8.53 0.89
C PHE A 104 -4.39 9.47 2.08
N TYR A 105 -4.89 10.66 1.79
CA TYR A 105 -5.23 11.70 2.75
C TYR A 105 -6.73 11.86 2.91
N VAL A 106 -7.17 12.20 4.12
CA VAL A 106 -8.57 12.45 4.48
C VAL A 106 -8.67 13.65 5.41
N LYS A 107 -9.88 14.18 5.63
CA LYS A 107 -10.13 15.11 6.74
C LYS A 107 -10.32 14.34 8.04
N ASN A 108 -9.68 14.79 9.12
CA ASN A 108 -10.01 14.36 10.48
C ASN A 108 -11.30 15.03 10.98
N GLU A 109 -11.70 14.75 12.22
CA GLU A 109 -12.90 15.33 12.86
C GLU A 109 -12.86 16.86 12.96
N SER A 110 -11.66 17.45 13.00
CA SER A 110 -11.45 18.90 13.00
C SER A 110 -11.42 19.52 11.59
N GLY A 111 -11.67 18.74 10.54
CA GLY A 111 -11.61 19.18 9.15
C GLY A 111 -10.20 19.41 8.61
N THR A 112 -9.16 18.99 9.34
CA THR A 112 -7.75 19.11 8.92
C THR A 112 -7.38 17.92 8.04
N LYS A 113 -6.67 18.19 6.95
CA LYS A 113 -6.09 17.15 6.10
C LYS A 113 -4.99 16.39 6.86
N VAL A 114 -5.15 15.08 6.98
CA VAL A 114 -4.23 14.17 7.66
C VAL A 114 -4.03 12.90 6.83
N PHE A 115 -3.05 12.08 7.18
CA PHE A 115 -2.96 10.75 6.61
C PHE A 115 -4.12 9.89 7.09
N VAL A 116 -4.52 8.91 6.27
CA VAL A 116 -5.63 8.02 6.64
C VAL A 116 -5.40 7.31 7.98
N CYS A 117 -4.18 6.88 8.30
CA CYS A 117 -3.89 6.23 9.59
C CYS A 117 -4.00 7.17 10.80
N ASP A 118 -3.87 8.49 10.62
CA ASP A 118 -4.09 9.47 11.71
C ASP A 118 -5.57 9.56 12.09
N ARG A 119 -6.48 9.23 11.16
CA ARG A 119 -7.93 9.17 11.42
C ARG A 119 -8.38 7.76 11.79
N PHE A 120 -7.86 6.75 11.11
CA PHE A 120 -8.20 5.34 11.29
C PHE A 120 -6.98 4.58 11.79
N SER A 121 -6.84 4.49 13.10
CA SER A 121 -5.66 3.97 13.77
C SER A 121 -5.50 2.45 13.70
N ASN A 122 -6.54 1.70 13.28
CA ASN A 122 -6.47 0.24 13.14
C ASN A 122 -6.94 -0.23 11.77
N ILE A 123 -6.37 -1.35 11.34
CA ILE A 123 -6.77 -2.12 10.17
C ILE A 123 -7.25 -3.48 10.63
N GLN A 124 -8.48 -3.83 10.27
CA GLN A 124 -9.05 -5.15 10.39
C GLN A 124 -9.02 -5.83 9.03
N VAL A 125 -8.43 -7.02 8.99
CA VAL A 125 -8.35 -7.84 7.77
C VAL A 125 -9.11 -9.13 8.03
N THR A 126 -10.13 -9.41 7.22
CA THR A 126 -10.80 -10.70 7.26
C THR A 126 -10.11 -11.65 6.30
N VAL A 127 -9.64 -12.77 6.84
CA VAL A 127 -8.98 -13.84 6.09
C VAL A 127 -9.82 -15.10 6.13
N LYS A 128 -10.08 -15.64 4.95
CA LYS A 128 -10.70 -16.95 4.75
C LYS A 128 -9.63 -18.02 4.61
N SER A 129 -9.77 -19.07 5.39
CA SER A 129 -8.95 -20.29 5.38
C SER A 129 -9.83 -21.53 5.21
N ASP A 130 -9.21 -22.69 5.08
CA ASP A 130 -9.91 -23.98 5.12
C ASP A 130 -10.56 -24.26 6.49
N LYS A 131 -10.09 -23.59 7.56
CA LYS A 131 -10.65 -23.68 8.92
C LYS A 131 -11.78 -22.67 9.18
N GLY A 132 -12.07 -21.78 8.24
CA GLY A 132 -13.11 -20.76 8.36
C GLY A 132 -12.61 -19.33 8.19
N LEU A 133 -13.43 -18.37 8.63
CA LEU A 133 -13.15 -16.94 8.57
C LEU A 133 -12.50 -16.48 9.88
N LYS A 134 -11.48 -15.65 9.77
CA LYS A 134 -10.79 -15.02 10.91
C LYS A 134 -10.63 -13.54 10.63
N VAL A 135 -11.03 -12.70 11.59
CA VAL A 135 -10.75 -11.26 11.57
C VAL A 135 -9.49 -11.02 12.36
N ILE A 136 -8.56 -10.27 11.80
CA ILE A 136 -7.28 -9.94 12.44
C ILE A 136 -7.13 -8.44 12.44
N GLU A 137 -6.81 -7.91 13.61
CA GLU A 137 -6.64 -6.49 13.84
C GLU A 137 -5.14 -6.17 13.97
N SER A 138 -4.71 -5.11 13.31
CA SER A 138 -3.35 -4.58 13.35
C SER A 138 -3.43 -3.06 13.45
N PRO A 139 -2.45 -2.39 14.09
CA PRO A 139 -2.31 -0.95 13.95
C PRO A 139 -2.19 -0.54 12.48
N CYS A 140 -2.77 0.62 12.13
CA CYS A 140 -2.54 1.30 10.86
C CYS A 140 -1.27 2.13 10.98
N ASN A 141 -0.20 1.70 10.31
CA ASN A 141 1.05 2.44 10.29
C ASN A 141 1.33 2.92 8.87
N ILE A 142 1.87 4.12 8.76
CA ILE A 142 2.46 4.58 7.51
C ILE A 142 3.87 4.01 7.47
N SER A 143 4.24 3.47 6.31
CA SER A 143 5.61 3.03 6.02
C SER A 143 6.65 4.12 6.28
N ASP A 144 7.88 3.72 6.60
CA ASP A 144 8.98 4.64 6.85
C ASP A 144 9.30 5.54 5.64
N ASP A 145 9.03 5.06 4.42
CA ASP A 145 9.20 5.81 3.17
C ASP A 145 7.99 6.67 2.79
N GLN A 146 6.91 6.61 3.59
CA GLN A 146 5.65 7.34 3.41
C GLN A 146 4.97 7.09 2.06
N ASN A 147 5.13 5.91 1.47
CA ASN A 147 4.51 5.59 0.17
C ASN A 147 3.28 4.69 0.29
N HIS A 148 3.22 3.87 1.33
CA HIS A 148 2.13 2.92 1.58
C HIS A 148 1.77 2.84 3.06
N ILE A 149 0.63 2.21 3.33
CA ILE A 149 0.20 1.80 4.65
C ILE A 149 0.71 0.38 4.89
N GLU A 150 1.28 0.13 6.07
CA GLU A 150 1.74 -1.18 6.50
C GLU A 150 0.82 -1.74 7.59
N ALA A 151 0.39 -2.99 7.38
CA ALA A 151 -0.26 -3.80 8.40
C ALA A 151 0.44 -5.14 8.55
N SER A 152 0.84 -5.47 9.77
CA SER A 152 1.41 -6.77 10.10
C SER A 152 0.34 -7.64 10.74
N VAL A 153 -0.16 -8.58 9.96
CA VAL A 153 -1.19 -9.54 10.37
C VAL A 153 -0.50 -10.73 11.00
N ILE A 154 -0.35 -10.69 12.32
CA ILE A 154 0.30 -11.74 13.11
C ILE A 154 -0.77 -12.78 13.49
N ASN A 155 -0.43 -14.08 13.41
CA ASN A 155 -1.22 -15.25 13.84
C ASN A 155 -1.84 -16.09 12.70
N PHE A 156 -1.00 -16.79 11.94
CA PHE A 156 -1.43 -17.94 11.15
C PHE A 156 -0.58 -19.15 11.48
N GLU A 157 -1.21 -20.24 11.90
CA GLU A 157 -0.52 -21.51 12.12
C GLU A 157 -0.52 -22.33 10.83
N GLY A 158 0.65 -22.84 10.45
CA GLY A 158 0.78 -23.80 9.35
C GLY A 158 0.78 -23.19 7.95
N ARG A 159 0.53 -24.04 6.93
CA ARG A 159 0.57 -23.69 5.50
C ARG A 159 -0.83 -23.65 4.88
N GLU A 160 -1.77 -23.06 5.60
CA GLU A 160 -3.15 -22.94 5.12
C GLU A 160 -3.23 -22.08 3.85
N ASN A 161 -4.18 -22.39 2.97
CA ASN A 161 -4.52 -21.52 1.86
C ASN A 161 -5.33 -20.35 2.42
N LEU A 162 -4.70 -19.18 2.49
CA LEU A 162 -5.30 -17.97 3.03
C LEU A 162 -5.77 -17.09 1.88
N LYS A 163 -6.92 -16.44 2.06
CA LYS A 163 -7.46 -15.44 1.13
C LYS A 163 -7.95 -14.24 1.92
N ILE A 164 -7.44 -13.06 1.60
CA ILE A 164 -7.98 -11.82 2.17
C ILE A 164 -9.33 -11.54 1.48
N THR A 165 -10.38 -11.43 2.28
CA THR A 165 -11.75 -11.21 1.81
C THR A 165 -12.31 -9.86 2.20
N ASP A 166 -11.71 -9.18 3.16
CA ASP A 166 -12.15 -7.86 3.59
C ASP A 166 -10.98 -7.09 4.19
N VAL A 167 -10.95 -5.77 3.94
CA VAL A 167 -10.02 -4.83 4.57
C VAL A 167 -10.81 -3.64 5.09
N LYS A 168 -10.72 -3.40 6.39
CA LYS A 168 -11.48 -2.37 7.10
C LYS A 168 -10.56 -1.47 7.92
N LEU A 169 -10.58 -0.17 7.65
CA LEU A 169 -9.94 0.86 8.45
C LEU A 169 -10.91 1.34 9.52
N VAL A 170 -10.50 1.34 10.79
CA VAL A 170 -11.36 1.64 11.95
C VAL A 170 -10.73 2.73 12.81
N SER A 171 -11.54 3.71 13.22
CA SER A 171 -11.15 4.71 14.21
C SER A 171 -11.23 4.16 15.63
N ASP A 172 -10.18 4.38 16.45
CA ASP A 172 -10.19 4.05 17.88
C ASP A 172 -11.25 4.83 18.66
N ASN A 173 -11.49 6.09 18.28
CA ASN A 173 -12.41 6.98 18.98
C ASN A 173 -13.87 6.61 18.71
N ASN A 174 -14.15 6.03 17.54
CA ASN A 174 -15.50 5.65 17.14
C ASN A 174 -15.49 4.45 16.18
N LYS A 175 -15.84 3.27 16.67
CA LYS A 175 -15.92 2.04 15.86
C LYS A 175 -16.99 2.08 14.76
N GLN A 176 -17.90 3.06 14.78
CA GLN A 176 -18.88 3.29 13.72
C GLN A 176 -18.32 4.17 12.58
N ASP A 177 -17.18 4.85 12.80
CA ASP A 177 -16.44 5.55 11.74
C ASP A 177 -15.41 4.59 11.16
N TYR A 178 -15.72 4.05 9.98
CA TYR A 178 -14.88 3.08 9.30
C TYR A 178 -14.98 3.20 7.79
N LEU A 179 -13.95 2.69 7.11
CA LEU A 179 -13.90 2.48 5.67
C LEU A 179 -13.65 0.99 5.43
N GLU A 180 -14.47 0.32 4.63
CA GLU A 180 -14.45 -1.14 4.46
C GLU A 180 -14.53 -1.50 2.99
N VAL A 181 -13.63 -2.38 2.55
CA VAL A 181 -13.64 -2.92 1.18
C VAL A 181 -13.83 -4.42 1.25
N ASP A 182 -15.02 -4.87 0.86
CA ASP A 182 -15.41 -6.27 0.90
C ASP A 182 -14.84 -7.10 -0.28
N ALA A 183 -15.09 -8.41 -0.27
CA ALA A 183 -14.56 -9.33 -1.27
C ALA A 183 -15.04 -9.02 -2.70
N ASN A 184 -16.27 -8.52 -2.85
CA ASN A 184 -16.84 -8.16 -4.15
C ASN A 184 -16.21 -6.87 -4.65
N GLU A 185 -16.00 -5.89 -3.76
CA GLU A 185 -15.35 -4.64 -4.10
C GLU A 185 -13.87 -4.83 -4.44
N ILE A 186 -13.14 -5.65 -3.67
CA ILE A 186 -11.77 -6.06 -3.98
C ILE A 186 -11.72 -6.66 -5.39
N LYS A 187 -12.60 -7.61 -5.70
CA LYS A 187 -12.66 -8.25 -7.01
C LYS A 187 -13.06 -7.26 -8.12
N SER A 188 -13.95 -6.31 -7.83
CA SER A 188 -14.37 -5.28 -8.77
C SER A 188 -13.23 -4.34 -9.14
N VAL A 189 -12.42 -3.93 -8.15
CA VAL A 189 -11.29 -3.01 -8.34
C VAL A 189 -10.06 -3.70 -8.94
N LEU A 190 -9.68 -4.86 -8.43
CA LEU A 190 -8.46 -5.56 -8.84
C LEU A 190 -8.67 -6.55 -10.00
N GLY A 191 -9.92 -6.91 -10.31
CA GLY A 191 -10.26 -8.02 -11.20
C GLY A 191 -10.03 -9.41 -10.60
N GLN A 192 -9.42 -9.50 -9.41
CA GLN A 192 -9.06 -10.74 -8.72
C GLN A 192 -9.08 -10.57 -7.19
N THR A 193 -8.91 -11.67 -6.45
CA THR A 193 -8.67 -11.60 -5.00
C THR A 193 -7.23 -11.20 -4.72
N ILE A 194 -6.96 -10.58 -3.57
CA ILE A 194 -5.58 -10.26 -3.14
C ILE A 194 -4.80 -11.56 -2.99
N ALA A 195 -3.77 -11.72 -3.81
CA ALA A 195 -2.86 -12.87 -3.74
C ALA A 195 -1.90 -12.68 -2.55
N ILE A 196 -1.66 -13.76 -1.82
CA ILE A 196 -0.66 -13.79 -0.75
C ILE A 196 0.59 -14.49 -1.30
N GLU A 197 1.66 -13.73 -1.49
CA GLU A 197 2.94 -14.23 -1.97
C GLU A 197 3.72 -14.90 -0.83
N GLU A 198 4.23 -16.11 -1.06
CA GLU A 198 5.03 -16.83 -0.08
C GLU A 198 6.52 -16.58 -0.33
N ILE A 199 7.21 -15.94 0.63
CA ILE A 199 8.67 -15.85 0.60
C ILE A 199 9.22 -17.18 1.13
N ARG A 200 9.92 -17.91 0.26
CA ARG A 200 10.58 -19.18 0.58
C ARG A 200 11.98 -18.99 1.12
#